data_AF-A0A0P0M0P4-F1
#
_entry.id   AF-A0A0P0M0P4-F1
#
_cell.length_a   1.000
_cell.length_b   1.000
_cell.length_c   1.000
_cell.angle_alpha   90.00
_cell.angle_beta   90.00
_cell.angle_gamma   90.00
#
_symmetry.space_group_name_H-M   'P 1'
#
loop_
_entity.id
_entity.type
_entity.pdbx_description
1 polymer ?
#
loop_
_entity_poly.entity_id
_entity_poly.type
_entity_poly.pdbx_seq_one_letter_code
_entity_poly.pdbx_strand_id
1 'polypeptide(L)'
;MRRLKSVKDERQRVKLILELKAIEQGRAKYPNGEEMDADYRRMKYARYADDFIVGVIGSKQDAKQIKEDIKNFLADKLALELSDEKTLVTHTERAAKFLGYEITVRKSNDQRRDKRGRLRRTYGKRVCLNVSTETVRKKLFDWGVLELTNRNGKEIWKPKCKSGLIFNDDLEILDSYNREIVGFYNYYSIANNCAHALNNFSYIMEYSMYKTFAGKYKCRTRKINKKYRKNGKFIVKHMTKAGVKERYFYDGGFKRKKPTYKSECDTMPRTIYTAGRTSLVERLKAHECELCGATDDLVMHHVRKLKNLQGKESWERHMIARKRKTIAVCRSCHKKIHDGKID
;
A
#
# COMPACT_ATOMS: atom_id res chain seq x y z
N MET A 1 28.29 8.11 -40.39
CA MET A 1 27.83 9.49 -40.07
C MET A 1 28.62 10.58 -40.79
N ARG A 2 29.96 10.68 -40.68
CA ARG A 2 30.74 11.73 -41.38
C ARG A 2 30.61 11.68 -42.91
N ARG A 3 30.66 10.49 -43.53
CA ARG A 3 30.45 10.28 -44.99
C ARG A 3 29.02 10.57 -45.49
N LEU A 4 28.02 10.61 -44.59
CA LEU A 4 26.62 10.84 -44.97
C LEU A 4 26.27 12.34 -45.08
N LYS A 5 27.15 13.20 -44.53
CA LYS A 5 27.04 14.67 -44.64
C LYS A 5 27.67 15.23 -45.93
N SER A 6 28.52 14.46 -46.60
CA SER A 6 29.29 14.89 -47.78
C SER A 6 28.74 14.39 -49.12
N VAL A 7 27.76 13.48 -49.12
CA VAL A 7 27.21 12.86 -50.34
C VAL A 7 25.92 13.58 -50.74
N LYS A 8 25.92 14.20 -51.93
CA LYS A 8 24.77 14.90 -52.53
C LYS A 8 23.81 13.97 -53.30
N ASP A 9 24.25 12.75 -53.59
CA ASP A 9 23.54 11.80 -54.46
C ASP A 9 22.54 10.93 -53.66
N GLU A 10 21.26 10.93 -54.07
CA GLU A 10 20.16 10.34 -53.29
C GLU A 10 20.26 8.81 -53.16
N ARG A 11 20.66 8.13 -54.24
CA ARG A 11 20.79 6.65 -54.27
C ARG A 11 21.90 6.16 -53.35
N GLN A 12 23.02 6.87 -53.32
CA GLN A 12 24.15 6.56 -52.45
C GLN A 12 23.80 6.82 -50.97
N ARG A 13 23.01 7.86 -50.70
CA ARG A 13 22.53 8.18 -49.36
C ARG A 13 21.60 7.09 -48.80
N VAL A 14 20.70 6.54 -49.60
CA VAL A 14 19.82 5.43 -49.19
C VAL A 14 20.62 4.17 -48.86
N LYS A 15 21.62 3.81 -49.68
CA LYS A 15 22.51 2.66 -49.44
C LYS A 15 23.31 2.81 -48.14
N LEU A 16 23.88 4.00 -47.91
CA LEU A 16 24.59 4.32 -46.66
C LEU A 16 23.68 4.29 -45.42
N ILE A 17 22.40 4.66 -45.54
CA ILE A 17 21.42 4.57 -44.45
C ILE A 17 21.11 3.10 -44.13
N LEU A 18 20.96 2.25 -45.14
CA LEU A 18 20.73 0.81 -44.95
C LEU A 18 21.93 0.13 -44.28
N GLU A 19 23.15 0.45 -44.73
CA GLU A 19 24.39 -0.03 -44.10
C GLU A 19 24.51 0.44 -42.64
N LEU A 20 24.19 1.71 -42.35
CA LEU A 20 24.16 2.19 -40.96
C LEU A 20 23.11 1.48 -40.11
N LYS A 21 21.92 1.22 -40.64
CA LYS A 21 20.88 0.44 -39.94
C LYS A 21 21.35 -0.99 -39.67
N ALA A 22 22.01 -1.63 -40.62
CA ALA A 22 22.57 -2.98 -40.45
C ALA A 22 23.69 -3.00 -39.40
N ILE A 23 24.58 -2.00 -39.39
CA ILE A 23 25.62 -1.84 -38.36
C ILE A 23 25.01 -1.58 -36.98
N GLU A 24 23.96 -0.75 -36.89
CA GLU A 24 23.24 -0.50 -35.64
C GLU A 24 22.53 -1.77 -35.12
N GLN A 25 21.94 -2.58 -36.01
CA GLN A 25 21.38 -3.89 -35.68
C GLN A 25 22.45 -4.90 -35.27
N GLY A 26 23.63 -4.88 -35.90
CA GLY A 26 24.77 -5.72 -35.53
C GLY A 26 25.30 -5.37 -34.13
N ARG A 27 25.52 -4.08 -33.86
CA ARG A 27 25.86 -3.57 -32.52
C ARG A 27 24.80 -3.90 -31.48
N ALA A 28 23.53 -4.01 -31.89
CA ALA A 28 22.43 -4.41 -31.04
C ALA A 28 22.49 -5.88 -30.58
N LYS A 29 23.36 -6.74 -31.13
CA LYS A 29 23.54 -8.12 -30.68
C LYS A 29 24.62 -8.27 -29.59
N TYR A 30 25.58 -7.36 -29.52
CA TYR A 30 26.68 -7.45 -28.55
C TYR A 30 26.36 -6.74 -27.22
N PRO A 31 26.59 -7.36 -26.05
CA PRO A 31 26.46 -6.68 -24.76
C PRO A 31 27.43 -5.50 -24.64
N ASN A 32 27.08 -4.48 -23.84
CA ASN A 32 27.86 -3.24 -23.69
C ASN A 32 29.06 -3.37 -22.72
N GLY A 33 29.46 -4.59 -22.35
CA GLY A 33 30.57 -4.84 -21.43
C GLY A 33 30.69 -6.32 -21.07
N GLU A 34 31.91 -6.73 -20.71
CA GLU A 34 32.19 -8.05 -20.14
C GLU A 34 31.69 -8.09 -18.70
N GLU A 35 30.82 -9.06 -18.41
CA GLU A 35 30.14 -9.18 -17.11
C GLU A 35 30.92 -10.04 -16.12
N MET A 36 31.75 -10.94 -16.64
CA MET A 36 32.56 -11.90 -15.89
C MET A 36 34.02 -11.54 -16.06
N ASP A 37 34.35 -10.30 -15.67
CA ASP A 37 35.73 -9.86 -15.60
C ASP A 37 36.40 -10.59 -14.42
N ALA A 38 37.47 -11.33 -14.70
CA ALA A 38 38.19 -12.09 -13.69
C ALA A 38 38.88 -11.16 -12.67
N ASP A 39 39.26 -9.96 -13.12
CA ASP A 39 40.07 -9.01 -12.34
C ASP A 39 39.22 -7.98 -11.59
N TYR A 40 37.94 -7.80 -11.97
CA TYR A 40 37.09 -6.76 -11.40
C TYR A 40 35.71 -7.26 -10.95
N ARG A 41 35.61 -7.61 -9.66
CA ARG A 41 34.35 -7.99 -9.01
C ARG A 41 33.61 -6.78 -8.49
N ARG A 42 32.31 -6.68 -8.80
CA ARG A 42 31.44 -5.59 -8.33
C ARG A 42 30.50 -6.09 -7.25
N MET A 43 30.65 -5.55 -6.04
CA MET A 43 29.79 -5.84 -4.90
C MET A 43 29.02 -4.59 -4.48
N LYS A 44 27.75 -4.77 -4.10
CA LYS A 44 26.96 -3.73 -3.42
C LYS A 44 26.35 -4.30 -2.16
N TYR A 45 26.43 -3.53 -1.09
CA TYR A 45 25.88 -3.86 0.21
C TYR A 45 24.81 -2.85 0.60
N ALA A 46 23.68 -3.31 1.12
CA ALA A 46 22.68 -2.48 1.76
C ALA A 46 22.13 -3.18 3.00
N ARG A 47 22.03 -2.46 4.12
CA ARG A 47 21.54 -2.97 5.40
C ARG A 47 20.48 -2.04 5.99
N TYR A 48 19.46 -2.65 6.59
CA TYR A 48 18.42 -1.99 7.35
C TYR A 48 18.14 -2.80 8.63
N ALA A 49 18.55 -2.25 9.78
CA ALA A 49 18.54 -2.97 11.05
C ALA A 49 19.22 -4.35 10.95
N ASP A 50 18.46 -5.44 11.10
CA ASP A 50 18.98 -6.82 11.04
C ASP A 50 18.94 -7.41 9.62
N ASP A 51 18.14 -6.83 8.71
CA ASP A 51 18.02 -7.30 7.34
C ASP A 51 19.06 -6.63 6.44
N PHE A 52 19.84 -7.43 5.70
CA PHE A 52 20.79 -6.93 4.71
C PHE A 52 20.73 -7.70 3.40
N ILE A 53 21.13 -7.05 2.31
CA ILE A 53 21.23 -7.64 0.98
C ILE A 53 22.58 -7.31 0.36
N VAL A 54 23.19 -8.33 -0.24
CA VAL A 54 24.45 -8.23 -0.98
C VAL A 54 24.18 -8.53 -2.45
N GLY A 55 24.46 -7.58 -3.33
CA GLY A 55 24.46 -7.77 -4.77
C GLY A 55 25.88 -8.05 -5.26
N VAL A 56 26.13 -9.22 -5.82
CA VAL A 56 27.43 -9.62 -6.40
C VAL A 56 27.26 -9.83 -7.90
N ILE A 57 28.14 -9.24 -8.70
CA ILE A 57 28.32 -9.61 -10.10
C ILE A 57 29.47 -10.61 -10.14
N GLY A 58 29.14 -11.90 -10.28
CA GLY A 58 30.11 -12.99 -10.22
C GLY A 58 29.43 -14.36 -10.33
N SER A 59 30.22 -15.42 -10.14
CA SER A 59 29.73 -16.80 -10.19
C SER A 59 28.93 -17.17 -8.94
N LYS A 60 28.19 -18.28 -9.01
CA LYS A 60 27.49 -18.83 -7.83
C LYS A 60 28.47 -19.27 -6.74
N GLN A 61 29.68 -19.69 -7.11
CA GLN A 61 30.72 -20.10 -6.15
C GLN A 61 31.20 -18.89 -5.34
N ASP A 62 31.44 -17.76 -6.00
CA ASP A 62 31.84 -16.52 -5.32
C ASP A 62 30.78 -16.06 -4.31
N ALA A 63 29.49 -16.16 -4.68
CA ALA A 63 28.40 -15.83 -3.77
C ALA A 63 28.30 -16.77 -2.56
N LYS A 64 28.72 -18.04 -2.70
CA LYS A 64 28.80 -18.99 -1.58
C LYS A 64 29.97 -18.69 -0.66
N GLN A 65 31.15 -18.39 -1.22
CA GLN A 65 32.33 -17.99 -0.44
C GLN A 65 32.03 -16.74 0.40
N ILE A 66 31.45 -15.71 -0.21
CA ILE A 66 31.03 -14.49 0.50
C ILE A 66 30.03 -14.81 1.63
N LYS A 67 29.12 -15.78 1.42
CA LYS A 67 28.18 -16.20 2.46
C LYS A 67 28.92 -16.84 3.64
N GLU A 68 29.90 -17.70 3.38
CA GLU A 68 30.72 -18.35 4.40
C GLU A 68 31.59 -17.33 5.16
N ASP A 69 32.24 -16.41 4.45
CA ASP A 69 33.03 -15.34 5.06
C ASP A 69 32.21 -14.46 6.00
N ILE A 70 31.00 -14.08 5.59
CA ILE A 70 30.07 -13.30 6.42
C ILE A 70 29.60 -14.12 7.64
N LYS A 71 29.36 -15.42 7.46
CA LYS A 71 28.95 -16.32 8.56
C LYS A 71 30.05 -16.45 9.61
N ASN A 72 31.29 -16.67 9.18
CA ASN A 72 32.44 -16.76 10.07
C ASN A 72 32.69 -15.44 10.79
N PHE A 73 32.63 -14.31 10.08
CA PHE A 73 32.78 -12.99 10.69
C PHE A 73 31.72 -12.70 11.77
N LEU A 74 30.45 -13.06 11.52
CA LEU A 74 29.36 -12.86 12.47
C LEU A 74 29.49 -13.78 13.70
N ALA A 75 29.93 -15.02 13.50
CA ALA A 75 30.18 -15.95 14.60
C ALA A 75 31.37 -15.49 15.46
N ASP A 76 32.51 -15.17 14.83
CA ASP A 76 33.76 -14.90 15.54
C ASP A 76 33.80 -13.54 16.23
N LYS A 77 33.24 -12.50 15.61
CA LYS A 77 33.32 -11.12 16.12
C LYS A 77 32.09 -10.68 16.89
N LEU A 78 30.92 -11.16 16.52
CA LEU A 78 29.64 -10.69 17.05
C LEU A 78 28.91 -11.77 17.86
N ALA A 79 29.39 -13.01 17.87
CA ALA A 79 28.76 -14.16 18.52
C ALA A 79 27.27 -14.32 18.13
N LEU A 80 26.95 -14.04 16.87
CA LEU A 80 25.59 -14.13 16.33
C LEU A 80 25.47 -15.30 15.36
N GLU A 81 24.46 -16.15 15.58
CA GLU A 81 24.13 -17.22 14.66
C GLU A 81 23.30 -16.71 13.47
N LEU A 82 23.79 -17.02 12.27
CA LEU A 82 23.14 -16.64 11.03
C LEU A 82 22.10 -17.71 10.67
N SER A 83 20.82 -17.32 10.60
CA SER A 83 19.76 -18.23 10.18
C SER A 83 19.95 -18.62 8.71
N ASP A 84 20.32 -19.87 8.47
CA ASP A 84 20.57 -20.42 7.14
C ASP A 84 19.31 -20.44 6.26
N GLU A 85 18.12 -20.51 6.87
CA GLU A 85 16.83 -20.46 6.19
C GLU A 85 16.51 -19.08 5.61
N LYS A 86 17.00 -18.00 6.24
CA LYS A 86 16.79 -16.63 5.77
C LYS A 86 17.78 -16.23 4.68
N THR A 87 18.95 -16.88 4.61
CA THR A 87 20.03 -16.53 3.69
C THR A 87 20.04 -17.39 2.44
N LEU A 88 19.05 -17.11 1.58
CA LEU A 88 18.93 -17.74 0.28
C LEU A 88 19.79 -17.01 -0.77
N VAL A 89 20.74 -17.71 -1.39
CA VAL A 89 21.46 -17.20 -2.56
C VAL A 89 20.56 -17.35 -3.79
N THR A 90 19.96 -16.26 -4.24
CA THR A 90 19.09 -16.23 -5.43
C THR A 90 19.81 -15.70 -6.65
N HIS A 91 19.67 -16.39 -7.79
CA HIS A 91 20.05 -15.84 -9.08
C HIS A 91 19.12 -14.70 -9.49
N THR A 92 19.63 -13.75 -10.27
CA THR A 92 18.91 -12.52 -10.70
C THR A 92 17.62 -12.77 -11.50
N GLU A 93 17.39 -14.00 -11.97
CA GLU A 93 16.15 -14.42 -12.63
C GLU A 93 14.99 -14.63 -11.66
N ARG A 94 15.27 -14.97 -10.40
CA ARG A 94 14.27 -15.09 -9.35
C ARG A 94 14.24 -13.79 -8.55
N ALA A 95 13.05 -13.35 -8.19
CA ALA A 95 12.88 -12.16 -7.38
C ALA A 95 13.46 -12.39 -5.97
N ALA A 96 14.33 -11.49 -5.52
CA ALA A 96 14.78 -11.47 -4.13
C ALA A 96 13.82 -10.63 -3.29
N LYS A 97 13.40 -11.11 -2.12
CA LYS A 97 12.52 -10.38 -1.21
C LYS A 97 13.37 -9.58 -0.21
N PHE A 98 13.17 -8.27 -0.12
CA PHE A 98 13.87 -7.39 0.83
C PHE A 98 12.95 -6.26 1.29
N LEU A 99 12.78 -6.08 2.61
CA LEU A 99 11.89 -5.07 3.22
C LEU A 99 10.47 -5.03 2.61
N GLY A 100 9.92 -6.20 2.26
CA GLY A 100 8.60 -6.31 1.65
C GLY A 100 8.52 -5.93 0.16
N TYR A 101 9.65 -5.64 -0.48
CA TYR A 101 9.79 -5.49 -1.93
C TYR A 101 10.32 -6.75 -2.58
N GLU A 102 9.98 -6.93 -3.85
CA GLU A 102 10.60 -7.89 -4.76
C GLU A 102 11.58 -7.19 -5.68
N ILE A 103 12.85 -7.54 -5.56
CA ILE A 103 13.94 -7.01 -6.37
C ILE A 103 14.14 -7.95 -7.54
N THR A 104 13.95 -7.43 -8.76
CA THR A 104 14.18 -8.16 -10.02
C THR A 104 15.16 -7.38 -10.89
N VAL A 105 15.95 -8.07 -11.71
CA VAL A 105 16.81 -7.42 -12.70
C VAL A 105 16.17 -7.61 -14.06
N ARG A 106 15.82 -6.50 -14.73
CA ARG A 106 15.16 -6.58 -16.03
C ARG A 106 16.16 -7.01 -17.11
N LYS A 107 16.03 -8.25 -17.59
CA LYS A 107 16.74 -8.76 -18.78
C LYS A 107 15.94 -8.41 -20.03
N SER A 108 15.95 -7.14 -20.43
CA SER A 108 15.31 -6.70 -21.68
C SER A 108 16.34 -5.99 -22.55
N ASN A 109 16.49 -6.48 -23.78
CA ASN A 109 17.26 -5.80 -24.84
C ASN A 109 16.40 -4.79 -25.61
N ASP A 110 15.20 -4.48 -25.13
CA ASP A 110 14.29 -3.56 -25.80
C ASP A 110 14.92 -2.18 -25.91
N GLN A 111 14.91 -1.67 -27.13
CA GLN A 111 15.47 -0.38 -27.46
C GLN A 111 14.38 0.68 -27.36
N ARG A 112 14.70 1.80 -26.71
CA ARG A 112 13.85 2.98 -26.70
C ARG A 112 14.57 4.10 -27.42
N ARG A 113 13.85 4.83 -28.28
CA ARG A 113 14.37 6.09 -28.84
C ARG A 113 14.36 7.16 -27.76
N ASP A 114 15.50 7.81 -27.57
CA ASP A 114 15.61 8.99 -26.71
C ASP A 114 14.89 10.20 -27.35
N LYS A 115 14.72 11.30 -26.61
CA LYS A 115 14.16 12.57 -27.12
C LYS A 115 14.89 13.10 -28.36
N ARG A 116 16.16 12.70 -28.55
CA ARG A 116 17.02 13.03 -29.71
C ARG A 116 16.94 12.00 -30.85
N GLY A 117 15.99 11.07 -30.83
CA GLY A 117 15.75 10.06 -31.88
C GLY A 117 16.73 8.88 -31.91
N ARG A 118 17.77 8.87 -31.05
CA ARG A 118 18.78 7.81 -30.98
C ARG A 118 18.22 6.56 -30.30
N LEU A 119 18.48 5.38 -30.87
CA LEU A 119 18.16 4.10 -30.25
C LEU A 119 19.08 3.86 -29.05
N ARG A 120 18.50 3.68 -27.87
CA ARG A 120 19.24 3.39 -26.64
C ARG A 120 18.64 2.17 -25.94
N ARG A 121 19.50 1.22 -25.58
CA ARG A 121 19.13 0.13 -24.65
C ARG A 121 18.92 0.73 -23.27
N THR A 122 17.65 0.92 -22.90
CA THR A 122 17.29 1.65 -21.67
C THR A 122 16.89 0.70 -20.55
N TYR A 123 16.43 -0.50 -20.89
CA TYR A 123 15.78 -1.42 -19.96
C TYR A 123 16.68 -2.56 -19.45
N GLY A 124 17.74 -2.90 -20.20
CA GLY A 124 18.63 -3.99 -19.85
C GLY A 124 19.40 -3.74 -18.56
N LYS A 125 19.45 -4.77 -17.70
CA LYS A 125 20.24 -4.83 -16.46
C LYS A 125 19.90 -3.77 -15.42
N ARG A 126 18.71 -3.17 -15.51
CA ARG A 126 18.22 -2.26 -14.47
C ARG A 126 17.58 -3.05 -13.34
N VAL A 127 17.95 -2.69 -12.11
CA VAL A 127 17.30 -3.18 -10.91
C VAL A 127 15.91 -2.56 -10.82
N CYS A 128 14.91 -3.41 -10.71
CA CYS A 128 13.51 -3.07 -10.58
C CYS A 128 13.01 -3.52 -9.21
N LEU A 129 12.49 -2.57 -8.42
CA LEU A 129 11.69 -2.86 -7.24
C LEU A 129 10.25 -3.08 -7.66
N ASN A 130 9.65 -4.17 -7.20
CA ASN A 130 8.26 -4.54 -7.42
C ASN A 130 7.58 -4.83 -6.08
N VAL A 131 6.26 -4.77 -6.08
CA VAL A 131 5.41 -5.24 -4.99
C VAL A 131 4.76 -6.54 -5.43
N SER A 132 4.93 -7.60 -4.64
CA SER A 132 4.29 -8.88 -4.89
C SER A 132 2.77 -8.77 -4.68
N THR A 133 1.98 -9.56 -5.41
CA THR A 133 0.55 -9.69 -5.13
C THR A 133 0.29 -10.35 -3.78
N GLU A 134 1.21 -11.21 -3.32
CA GLU A 134 1.15 -11.87 -2.01
C GLU A 134 1.23 -10.88 -0.84
N THR A 135 2.13 -9.90 -0.90
CA THR A 135 2.28 -8.89 0.16
C THR A 135 1.04 -8.00 0.24
N VAL A 136 0.46 -7.62 -0.90
CA VAL A 136 -0.82 -6.90 -0.96
C VAL A 136 -1.95 -7.76 -0.39
N ARG A 137 -2.02 -9.04 -0.76
CA ARG A 137 -3.01 -10.00 -0.25
C ARG A 137 -2.93 -10.15 1.27
N LYS A 138 -1.73 -10.41 1.81
CA LYS A 138 -1.50 -10.55 3.25
C LYS A 138 -1.96 -9.30 4.00
N LYS A 139 -1.60 -8.10 3.52
CA LYS A 139 -2.01 -6.84 4.15
C LYS A 139 -3.52 -6.60 4.12
N LEU A 140 -4.18 -6.89 2.99
CA LEU A 140 -5.64 -6.81 2.89
C LEU A 140 -6.35 -7.81 3.83
N PHE A 141 -5.74 -8.99 4.02
CA PHE A 141 -6.25 -9.99 4.95
C PHE A 141 -6.05 -9.56 6.41
N ASP A 142 -4.86 -9.06 6.77
CA ASP A 142 -4.53 -8.54 8.11
C ASP A 142 -5.48 -7.43 8.55
N TRP A 143 -5.91 -6.57 7.62
CA TRP A 143 -6.88 -5.51 7.90
C TRP A 143 -8.34 -5.97 7.93
N GLY A 144 -8.61 -7.24 7.62
CA GLY A 144 -9.95 -7.83 7.63
C GLY A 144 -10.88 -7.32 6.52
N VAL A 145 -10.32 -6.72 5.47
CA VAL A 145 -11.08 -6.12 4.35
C VAL A 145 -11.25 -7.08 3.17
N LEU A 146 -10.62 -8.25 3.21
CA LEU A 146 -10.63 -9.23 2.14
C LEU A 146 -11.14 -10.59 2.63
N GLU A 147 -11.99 -11.20 1.82
CA GLU A 147 -12.44 -12.58 1.92
C GLU A 147 -12.04 -13.31 0.64
N LEU A 148 -11.41 -14.48 0.80
CA LEU A 148 -11.01 -15.31 -0.32
C LEU A 148 -12.13 -16.30 -0.59
N THR A 149 -12.67 -16.29 -1.80
CA THR A 149 -13.64 -17.31 -2.22
C THR A 149 -13.13 -18.02 -3.45
N ASN A 150 -13.16 -19.35 -3.44
CA ASN A 150 -12.82 -20.15 -4.59
C ASN A 150 -14.06 -20.30 -5.47
N ARG A 151 -13.93 -19.95 -6.75
CA ARG A 151 -14.96 -20.22 -7.75
C ARG A 151 -14.28 -20.86 -8.95
N ASN A 152 -14.67 -22.09 -9.29
CA ASN A 152 -14.11 -22.86 -10.41
C ASN A 152 -12.57 -22.97 -10.37
N GLY A 153 -12.00 -23.29 -9.20
CA GLY A 153 -10.55 -23.44 -9.02
C GLY A 153 -9.73 -22.15 -9.06
N LYS A 154 -10.38 -20.98 -9.21
CA LYS A 154 -9.70 -19.66 -9.17
C LYS A 154 -10.01 -18.94 -7.86
N GLU A 155 -8.97 -18.41 -7.23
CA GLU A 155 -9.08 -17.56 -6.03
C GLU A 155 -9.65 -16.20 -6.43
N ILE A 156 -10.88 -15.90 -5.99
CA ILE A 156 -11.51 -14.59 -6.19
C ILE A 156 -11.40 -13.77 -4.91
N TRP A 157 -10.88 -12.56 -5.07
CA TRP A 157 -10.69 -11.59 -3.99
C TRP A 157 -11.99 -10.82 -3.78
N LYS A 158 -12.74 -11.14 -2.73
CA LYS A 158 -14.01 -10.46 -2.41
C LYS A 158 -13.81 -9.43 -1.29
N PRO A 159 -14.25 -8.18 -1.47
CA PRO A 159 -14.22 -7.19 -0.40
C PRO A 159 -15.13 -7.60 0.75
N LYS A 160 -14.67 -7.43 2.00
CA LYS A 160 -15.41 -7.71 3.24
C LYS A 160 -15.64 -6.40 4.01
N CYS A 161 -16.74 -6.32 4.75
CA CYS A 161 -16.97 -5.18 5.64
C CYS A 161 -16.01 -5.22 6.83
N LYS A 162 -15.52 -4.04 7.23
CA LYS A 162 -14.71 -3.89 8.43
C LYS A 162 -15.64 -3.67 9.61
N SER A 163 -16.09 -4.77 10.22
CA SER A 163 -17.15 -4.76 11.26
C SER A 163 -16.83 -3.83 12.44
N GLY A 164 -15.57 -3.73 12.84
CA GLY A 164 -15.14 -2.83 13.93
C GLY A 164 -15.32 -1.34 13.65
N LEU A 165 -15.44 -0.91 12.38
CA LEU A 165 -15.66 0.48 12.00
C LEU A 165 -17.13 0.83 11.80
N ILE A 166 -18.05 -0.14 11.82
CA ILE A 166 -19.49 0.09 11.55
C ILE A 166 -20.09 1.13 12.51
N PHE A 167 -19.61 1.15 13.75
CA PHE A 167 -20.11 2.05 14.77
C PHE A 167 -19.44 3.43 14.73
N ASN A 168 -18.42 3.67 13.92
CA ASN A 168 -17.74 4.96 13.88
C ASN A 168 -18.53 5.98 13.05
N ASP A 169 -18.19 7.26 13.19
CA ASP A 169 -18.83 8.31 12.40
C ASP A 169 -18.42 8.21 10.92
N ASP A 170 -19.27 8.66 10.01
CA ASP A 170 -19.04 8.52 8.57
C ASP A 170 -17.69 9.08 8.13
N LEU A 171 -17.30 10.21 8.73
CA LEU A 171 -16.01 10.85 8.49
C LEU A 171 -14.85 10.01 9.04
N GLU A 172 -14.99 9.46 10.23
CA GLU A 172 -13.97 8.61 10.86
C GLU A 172 -13.76 7.30 10.07
N ILE A 173 -14.84 6.71 9.56
CA ILE A 173 -14.76 5.52 8.69
C ILE A 173 -13.96 5.89 7.44
N LEU A 174 -14.36 6.95 6.73
CA LEU A 174 -13.70 7.38 5.50
C LEU A 174 -12.22 7.72 5.73
N ASP A 175 -11.92 8.41 6.83
CA ASP A 175 -10.55 8.77 7.20
C ASP A 175 -9.69 7.55 7.52
N SER A 176 -10.23 6.55 8.21
CA SER A 176 -9.50 5.31 8.48
C SER A 176 -9.06 4.64 7.18
N TYR A 177 -10.00 4.48 6.24
CA TYR A 177 -9.70 3.87 4.93
C TYR A 177 -8.69 4.71 4.14
N ASN A 178 -8.88 6.02 4.05
CA ASN A 178 -7.98 6.90 3.33
C ASN A 178 -6.55 6.85 3.89
N ARG A 179 -6.40 6.82 5.22
CA ARG A 179 -5.09 6.77 5.88
C ARG A 179 -4.38 5.44 5.66
N GLU A 180 -5.11 4.33 5.69
CA GLU A 180 -4.58 3.01 5.37
C GLU A 180 -4.06 2.97 3.92
N ILE A 181 -4.83 3.50 2.97
CA ILE A 181 -4.44 3.60 1.56
C ILE A 181 -3.21 4.48 1.39
N VAL A 182 -3.21 5.68 1.97
CA VAL A 182 -2.10 6.64 1.86
C VAL A 182 -0.82 6.08 2.50
N GLY A 183 -0.93 5.47 3.68
CA GLY A 183 0.21 4.86 4.36
C GLY A 183 0.84 3.73 3.54
N PHE A 184 0.00 2.85 3.00
CA PHE A 184 0.47 1.76 2.14
C PHE A 184 1.08 2.26 0.84
N TYR A 185 0.44 3.24 0.20
CA TYR A 185 0.96 3.85 -1.03
C TYR A 185 2.28 4.56 -0.79
N ASN A 186 2.41 5.35 0.29
CA ASN A 186 3.65 6.08 0.57
C ASN A 186 4.84 5.12 0.67
N TYR A 187 4.69 4.05 1.45
CA TYR A 187 5.71 3.02 1.55
C TYR A 187 6.04 2.45 0.17
N TYR A 188 5.06 1.90 -0.55
CA TYR A 188 5.29 1.19 -1.82
C TYR A 188 5.44 2.09 -3.07
N SER A 189 5.40 3.41 -2.92
CA SER A 189 5.36 4.37 -4.04
C SER A 189 6.60 4.33 -4.95
N ILE A 190 7.71 3.79 -4.46
CA ILE A 190 8.99 3.69 -5.17
C ILE A 190 8.98 2.52 -6.18
N ALA A 191 8.09 1.53 -6.00
CA ALA A 191 8.03 0.33 -6.84
C ALA A 191 7.64 0.64 -8.30
N ASN A 192 8.20 -0.12 -9.25
CA ASN A 192 7.94 0.03 -10.68
C ASN A 192 6.51 -0.39 -11.05
N ASN A 193 6.00 -1.44 -10.42
CA ASN A 193 4.63 -1.94 -10.64
C ASN A 193 3.60 -1.34 -9.65
N CYS A 194 3.96 -0.28 -8.91
CA CYS A 194 3.13 0.37 -7.89
C CYS A 194 1.70 0.64 -8.40
N ALA A 195 1.55 1.25 -9.58
CA ALA A 195 0.24 1.56 -10.14
C ALA A 195 -0.62 0.30 -10.35
N HIS A 196 -0.03 -0.75 -10.92
CA HIS A 196 -0.75 -2.00 -11.20
C HIS A 196 -1.15 -2.72 -9.90
N ALA A 197 -0.21 -2.88 -8.96
CA ALA A 197 -0.47 -3.56 -7.70
C ALA A 197 -1.50 -2.81 -6.84
N LEU A 198 -1.43 -1.48 -6.80
CA LEU A 198 -2.29 -0.66 -5.95
C LEU A 198 -3.65 -0.35 -6.55
N ASN A 199 -3.84 -0.40 -7.87
CA ASN A 199 -5.16 -0.24 -8.47
C ASN A 199 -6.15 -1.33 -8.02
N ASN A 200 -5.73 -2.59 -8.04
CA ASN A 200 -6.56 -3.70 -7.55
C ASN A 200 -6.83 -3.58 -6.04
N PHE A 201 -5.81 -3.21 -5.27
CA PHE A 201 -5.92 -2.92 -3.84
C PHE A 201 -6.94 -1.81 -3.55
N SER A 202 -6.88 -0.70 -4.30
CA SER A 202 -7.79 0.43 -4.13
C SER A 202 -9.24 0.06 -4.41
N TYR A 203 -9.48 -0.75 -5.45
CA TYR A 203 -10.81 -1.28 -5.74
C TYR A 203 -11.37 -2.07 -4.56
N ILE A 204 -10.54 -2.94 -3.95
CA ILE A 204 -10.98 -3.75 -2.80
C ILE A 204 -11.27 -2.86 -1.59
N MET A 205 -10.43 -1.86 -1.33
CA MET A 205 -10.64 -0.91 -0.24
C MET A 205 -11.91 -0.07 -0.42
N GLU A 206 -12.17 0.41 -1.64
CA GLU A 206 -13.37 1.19 -1.99
C GLU A 206 -14.65 0.36 -1.76
N TYR A 207 -14.68 -0.88 -2.26
CA TYR A 207 -15.85 -1.74 -2.09
C TYR A 207 -16.01 -2.29 -0.67
N SER A 208 -14.90 -2.50 0.05
CA SER A 208 -14.93 -2.81 1.48
C SER A 208 -15.57 -1.67 2.26
N MET A 209 -15.18 -0.42 1.98
CA MET A 209 -15.79 0.77 2.58
C MET A 209 -17.29 0.82 2.29
N TYR A 210 -17.73 0.61 1.04
CA TYR A 210 -19.16 0.58 0.70
C TYR A 210 -19.92 -0.48 1.51
N LYS A 211 -19.32 -1.65 1.73
CA LYS A 211 -19.91 -2.70 2.58
C LYS A 211 -19.97 -2.30 4.05
N THR A 212 -18.98 -1.57 4.55
CA THR A 212 -18.97 -1.05 5.93
C THR A 212 -20.09 -0.02 6.15
N PHE A 213 -20.25 0.94 5.23
CA PHE A 213 -21.37 1.89 5.25
C PHE A 213 -22.74 1.20 5.08
N ALA A 214 -22.82 0.21 4.17
CA ALA A 214 -24.02 -0.58 3.98
C ALA A 214 -24.42 -1.34 5.26
N GLY A 215 -23.44 -1.90 5.98
CA GLY A 215 -23.64 -2.52 7.28
C GLY A 215 -24.13 -1.54 8.34
N LYS A 216 -23.55 -0.33 8.42
CA LYS A 216 -23.97 0.73 9.35
C LYS A 216 -25.42 1.15 9.16
N TYR A 217 -25.80 1.42 7.91
CA TYR A 217 -27.15 1.89 7.56
C TYR A 217 -28.13 0.76 7.25
N LYS A 218 -27.75 -0.51 7.48
CA LYS A 218 -28.55 -1.71 7.17
C LYS A 218 -29.20 -1.65 5.78
N CYS A 219 -28.42 -1.27 4.76
CA CYS A 219 -28.93 -1.09 3.41
C CYS A 219 -27.99 -1.70 2.37
N ARG A 220 -28.44 -1.77 1.10
CA ARG A 220 -27.61 -2.31 0.01
C ARG A 220 -26.50 -1.33 -0.37
N THR A 221 -25.32 -1.84 -0.72
CA THR A 221 -24.15 -1.04 -1.16
C THR A 221 -24.48 -0.06 -2.30
N ARG A 222 -25.37 -0.44 -3.22
CA ARG A 222 -25.85 0.44 -4.30
C ARG A 222 -26.57 1.69 -3.79
N LYS A 223 -27.34 1.60 -2.70
CA LYS A 223 -28.03 2.76 -2.09
C LYS A 223 -27.03 3.73 -1.47
N ILE A 224 -26.02 3.20 -0.76
CA ILE A 224 -24.91 4.00 -0.22
C ILE A 224 -24.14 4.70 -1.34
N ASN A 225 -23.75 3.97 -2.37
CA ASN A 225 -23.03 4.55 -3.50
C ASN A 225 -23.86 5.67 -4.14
N LYS A 226 -25.18 5.50 -4.34
CA LYS A 226 -26.03 6.59 -4.87
C LYS A 226 -26.12 7.80 -3.92
N LYS A 227 -26.18 7.59 -2.60
CA LYS A 227 -26.33 8.65 -1.59
C LYS A 227 -25.07 9.51 -1.45
N TYR A 228 -23.90 8.88 -1.40
CA TYR A 228 -22.64 9.55 -1.09
C TYR A 228 -21.80 9.87 -2.34
N ARG A 229 -22.24 9.49 -3.54
CA ARG A 229 -21.51 9.77 -4.78
C ARG A 229 -21.94 11.08 -5.41
N LYS A 230 -20.96 11.96 -5.64
CA LYS A 230 -21.12 13.23 -6.34
C LYS A 230 -19.91 13.41 -7.24
N ASN A 231 -20.15 13.79 -8.50
CA ASN A 231 -19.12 13.92 -9.55
C ASN A 231 -18.25 12.66 -9.73
N GLY A 232 -18.86 11.48 -9.61
CA GLY A 232 -18.17 10.20 -9.76
C GLY A 232 -17.29 9.78 -8.58
N LYS A 233 -17.20 10.60 -7.52
CA LYS A 233 -16.39 10.34 -6.32
C LYS A 233 -17.27 10.13 -5.09
N PHE A 234 -16.80 9.32 -4.14
CA PHE A 234 -17.46 9.14 -2.86
C PHE A 234 -17.10 10.28 -1.91
N ILE A 235 -18.10 10.97 -1.36
CA ILE A 235 -17.96 12.16 -0.54
C ILE A 235 -18.71 11.99 0.77
N VAL A 236 -18.05 12.32 1.88
CA VAL A 236 -18.69 12.54 3.18
C VAL A 236 -18.62 14.02 3.52
N LYS A 237 -19.78 14.62 3.80
CA LYS A 237 -19.86 16.00 4.28
C LYS A 237 -19.76 16.01 5.80
N HIS A 238 -19.01 16.95 6.35
CA HIS A 238 -18.93 17.16 7.79
C HIS A 238 -18.98 18.65 8.12
N MET A 239 -19.56 18.97 9.27
CA MET A 239 -19.63 20.34 9.78
C MET A 239 -18.32 20.68 10.50
N THR A 240 -17.69 21.78 10.11
CA THR A 240 -16.58 22.38 10.86
C THR A 240 -16.99 23.75 11.38
N LYS A 241 -16.23 24.32 12.33
CA LYS A 241 -16.47 25.68 12.86
C LYS A 241 -16.55 26.77 11.79
N ALA A 242 -15.97 26.53 10.60
CA ALA A 242 -15.95 27.44 9.46
C ALA A 242 -16.93 27.07 8.34
N GLY A 243 -17.82 26.08 8.54
CA GLY A 243 -18.83 25.64 7.57
C GLY A 243 -18.77 24.16 7.19
N VAL A 244 -19.61 23.77 6.23
CA VAL A 244 -19.69 22.40 5.68
C VAL A 244 -18.44 22.13 4.83
N LYS A 245 -17.62 21.16 5.23
CA LYS A 245 -16.50 20.67 4.42
C LYS A 245 -16.81 19.30 3.82
N GLU A 246 -16.45 19.12 2.55
CA GLU A 246 -16.55 17.86 1.83
C GLU A 246 -15.21 17.13 1.92
N ARG A 247 -15.22 15.85 2.32
CA ARG A 247 -14.04 14.99 2.27
C ARG A 247 -14.28 13.83 1.31
N TYR A 248 -13.30 13.61 0.43
CA TYR A 248 -13.34 12.62 -0.63
C TYR A 248 -12.64 11.33 -0.21
N PHE A 249 -13.12 10.20 -0.73
CA PHE A 249 -12.31 8.98 -0.77
C PHE A 249 -11.06 9.22 -1.64
N TYR A 250 -9.94 8.58 -1.28
CA TYR A 250 -8.65 8.76 -1.93
C TYR A 250 -8.74 8.66 -3.46
N ASP A 251 -8.30 9.72 -4.15
CA ASP A 251 -8.32 9.83 -5.61
C ASP A 251 -6.97 10.28 -6.22
N GLY A 252 -5.92 10.37 -5.40
CA GLY A 252 -4.59 10.85 -5.81
C GLY A 252 -3.86 9.94 -6.81
N GLY A 253 -4.44 8.78 -7.12
CA GLY A 253 -3.85 7.76 -7.99
C GLY A 253 -2.60 7.11 -7.38
N PHE A 254 -2.03 6.14 -8.10
CA PHE A 254 -0.89 5.34 -7.61
C PHE A 254 0.34 5.51 -8.48
N LYS A 255 0.64 6.77 -8.84
CA LYS A 255 1.81 7.08 -9.68
C LYS A 255 3.08 6.76 -8.92
N ARG A 256 4.06 6.17 -9.61
CA ARG A 256 5.37 5.92 -9.02
C ARG A 256 6.06 7.24 -8.64
N LYS A 257 6.55 7.34 -7.41
CA LYS A 257 7.40 8.45 -6.95
C LYS A 257 8.87 8.10 -7.18
N LYS A 258 9.70 9.11 -7.47
CA LYS A 258 11.15 8.92 -7.51
C LYS A 258 11.66 8.76 -6.08
N PRO A 259 12.69 7.93 -5.84
CA PRO A 259 13.32 7.85 -4.53
C PRO A 259 13.88 9.24 -4.17
N THR A 260 13.53 9.71 -2.98
CA THR A 260 14.03 10.97 -2.42
C THR A 260 15.13 10.64 -1.42
N TYR A 261 16.27 11.33 -1.50
CA TYR A 261 17.40 11.14 -0.58
C TYR A 261 17.36 12.05 0.65
N LYS A 262 16.26 12.80 0.81
CA LYS A 262 16.05 13.65 1.98
C LYS A 262 15.76 12.76 3.18
N SER A 263 16.45 13.01 4.28
CA SER A 263 16.30 12.33 5.57
C SER A 263 15.01 12.66 6.31
N GLU A 264 14.02 13.22 5.62
CA GLU A 264 12.69 13.46 6.17
C GLU A 264 12.05 12.09 6.40
N CYS A 265 12.12 11.58 7.63
CA CYS A 265 11.46 10.34 8.01
C CYS A 265 9.95 10.47 7.70
N ASP A 266 9.38 9.43 7.09
CA ASP A 266 7.93 9.36 6.89
C ASP A 266 7.24 9.65 8.22
N THR A 267 6.43 10.70 8.25
CA THR A 267 5.62 10.98 9.43
C THR A 267 4.61 9.86 9.54
N MET A 268 4.90 8.88 10.40
CA MET A 268 4.04 7.74 10.61
C MET A 268 2.64 8.28 10.94
N PRO A 269 1.61 7.94 10.14
CA PRO A 269 0.31 8.58 10.30
C PRO A 269 -0.18 8.29 11.70
N ARG A 270 -0.32 9.33 12.55
CA ARG A 270 -0.74 9.24 13.96
C ARG A 270 -2.04 8.44 14.10
N THR A 271 -1.99 7.12 14.21
CA THR A 271 -3.14 6.22 14.37
C THR A 271 -3.95 6.53 15.63
N ILE A 272 -3.37 7.32 16.54
CA ILE A 272 -4.02 7.85 17.73
C ILE A 272 -5.22 8.75 17.41
N TYR A 273 -5.35 9.35 16.22
CA TYR A 273 -6.55 10.16 15.91
C TYR A 273 -7.84 9.34 15.75
N THR A 274 -7.79 8.08 15.30
CA THR A 274 -8.94 7.16 15.40
C THR A 274 -9.14 6.63 16.83
N ALA A 275 -8.20 6.91 17.74
CA ALA A 275 -8.29 6.65 19.17
C ALA A 275 -8.46 7.93 20.03
N GLY A 276 -8.53 9.12 19.41
CA GLY A 276 -8.79 10.40 20.08
C GLY A 276 -10.30 10.55 20.21
N ARG A 277 -10.91 10.45 21.40
CA ARG A 277 -10.88 11.41 22.53
C ARG A 277 -11.18 12.83 22.06
N THR A 278 -12.48 13.15 21.97
CA THR A 278 -13.14 14.47 21.81
C THR A 278 -13.60 14.83 20.39
N SER A 279 -14.82 15.39 20.18
CA SER A 279 -15.54 16.21 21.16
C SER A 279 -16.93 15.72 21.55
N LEU A 280 -17.10 15.47 22.85
CA LEU A 280 -18.36 15.52 23.60
C LEU A 280 -19.27 16.69 23.12
N VAL A 281 -18.64 17.80 22.72
CA VAL A 281 -19.27 19.04 22.26
C VAL A 281 -19.96 18.90 20.90
N GLU A 282 -19.38 18.18 19.94
CA GLU A 282 -20.03 17.94 18.63
C GLU A 282 -21.22 16.98 18.76
N ARG A 283 -21.22 16.11 19.76
CA ARG A 283 -22.30 15.15 20.01
C ARG A 283 -23.48 15.75 20.76
N LEU A 284 -23.22 16.60 21.75
CA LEU A 284 -24.27 17.42 22.37
C LEU A 284 -24.93 18.35 21.34
N LYS A 285 -24.16 18.86 20.36
CA LYS A 285 -24.71 19.64 19.24
C LYS A 285 -25.55 18.83 18.25
N ALA A 286 -25.34 17.52 18.16
CA ALA A 286 -26.07 16.67 17.23
C ALA A 286 -27.51 16.40 17.70
N HIS A 287 -27.83 16.61 18.98
CA HIS A 287 -29.13 16.31 19.61
C HIS A 287 -29.69 14.90 19.39
N GLU A 288 -28.96 13.98 18.74
CA GLU A 288 -29.41 12.62 18.42
C GLU A 288 -28.88 11.58 19.41
N CYS A 289 -29.77 10.73 19.92
CA CYS A 289 -29.42 9.63 20.82
C CYS A 289 -28.62 8.54 20.09
N GLU A 290 -27.46 8.12 20.62
CA GLU A 290 -26.60 7.10 19.99
C GLU A 290 -27.21 5.69 19.96
N LEU A 291 -28.27 5.43 20.74
CA LEU A 291 -28.95 4.12 20.81
C LEU A 291 -30.21 4.06 19.94
N CYS A 292 -31.04 5.10 19.96
CA CYS A 292 -32.33 5.10 19.28
C CYS A 292 -32.50 6.16 18.19
N GLY A 293 -31.54 7.08 18.04
CA GLY A 293 -31.60 8.16 17.05
C GLY A 293 -32.64 9.25 17.34
N ALA A 294 -33.29 9.23 18.51
CA ALA A 294 -34.24 10.27 18.89
C ALA A 294 -33.55 11.62 19.11
N THR A 295 -34.16 12.69 18.59
CA THR A 295 -33.76 14.08 18.81
C THR A 295 -34.42 14.62 20.07
N ASP A 296 -33.78 14.42 21.22
CA ASP A 296 -34.34 14.76 22.53
C ASP A 296 -33.21 15.23 23.46
N ASP A 297 -33.54 15.72 24.65
CA ASP A 297 -32.52 16.12 25.63
C ASP A 297 -31.59 14.95 25.98
N LEU A 298 -30.32 15.07 25.56
CA LEU A 298 -29.32 14.04 25.74
C LEU A 298 -28.67 14.09 27.13
N VAL A 299 -28.57 12.92 27.75
CA VAL A 299 -27.86 12.66 29.01
C VAL A 299 -26.65 11.77 28.71
N MET A 300 -25.53 12.05 29.36
CA MET A 300 -24.31 11.26 29.21
C MET A 300 -24.30 10.09 30.19
N HIS A 301 -24.24 8.86 29.68
CA HIS A 301 -24.00 7.68 30.50
C HIS A 301 -22.50 7.36 30.54
N HIS A 302 -21.95 7.14 31.74
CA HIS A 302 -20.53 6.91 32.00
C HIS A 302 -20.28 5.55 32.66
N VAL A 303 -19.28 4.81 32.16
CA VAL A 303 -18.82 3.52 32.71
C VAL A 303 -17.39 3.64 33.23
N ARG A 304 -17.13 3.13 34.45
CA ARG A 304 -15.81 3.23 35.11
C ARG A 304 -14.69 2.52 34.35
N LYS A 305 -14.90 1.27 33.92
CA LYS A 305 -13.91 0.45 33.19
C LYS A 305 -14.59 -0.35 32.07
N LEU A 306 -14.04 -0.28 30.85
CA LEU A 306 -14.55 -1.02 29.68
C LEU A 306 -14.50 -2.55 29.86
N LYS A 307 -13.51 -3.05 30.58
CA LYS A 307 -13.34 -4.48 30.87
C LYS A 307 -14.45 -5.08 31.75
N ASN A 308 -15.29 -4.24 32.35
CA ASN A 308 -16.39 -4.68 33.20
C ASN A 308 -17.68 -4.92 32.41
N LEU A 309 -17.74 -4.51 31.13
CA LEU A 309 -18.90 -4.70 30.27
C LEU A 309 -18.82 -6.11 29.66
N GLN A 310 -19.91 -6.88 29.75
CA GLN A 310 -19.96 -8.25 29.22
C GLN A 310 -20.33 -8.29 27.73
N GLY A 311 -20.85 -7.19 27.18
CA GLY A 311 -21.21 -7.08 25.77
C GLY A 311 -22.49 -7.82 25.42
N LYS A 312 -23.37 -8.02 26.41
CA LYS A 312 -24.68 -8.67 26.22
C LYS A 312 -25.69 -7.66 25.68
N GLU A 313 -25.71 -6.47 26.27
CA GLU A 313 -26.63 -5.39 25.93
C GLU A 313 -26.17 -4.60 24.70
N SER A 314 -27.13 -4.05 23.94
CA SER A 314 -26.83 -3.26 22.73
C SER A 314 -25.91 -2.05 23.00
N TRP A 315 -26.09 -1.39 24.16
CA TRP A 315 -25.30 -0.24 24.57
C TRP A 315 -23.89 -0.63 25.04
N GLU A 316 -23.74 -1.77 25.73
CA GLU A 316 -22.43 -2.31 26.10
C GLU A 316 -21.62 -2.68 24.86
N ARG A 317 -22.25 -3.34 23.88
CA ARG A 317 -21.62 -3.67 22.59
C ARG A 317 -21.19 -2.41 21.85
N HIS A 318 -22.01 -1.37 21.88
CA HIS A 318 -21.68 -0.07 21.32
C HIS A 318 -20.46 0.57 22.00
N MET A 319 -20.40 0.53 23.34
CA MET A 319 -19.28 1.06 24.14
C MET A 319 -17.98 0.25 23.98
N ILE A 320 -18.06 -1.08 23.96
CA ILE A 320 -16.92 -1.98 23.75
C ILE A 320 -16.37 -1.83 22.33
N ALA A 321 -17.24 -1.85 21.31
CA ALA A 321 -16.83 -1.73 19.91
C ALA A 321 -16.16 -0.39 19.63
N ARG A 322 -16.71 0.70 20.19
CA ARG A 322 -16.10 2.04 20.12
C ARG A 322 -14.90 2.22 21.07
N LYS A 323 -14.64 1.27 21.99
CA LYS A 323 -13.69 1.39 23.11
C LYS A 323 -13.87 2.69 23.90
N ARG A 324 -15.13 3.06 24.19
CA ARG A 324 -15.52 4.32 24.87
C ARG A 324 -16.15 4.06 26.23
N LYS A 325 -15.78 4.86 27.23
CA LYS A 325 -16.38 4.87 28.58
C LYS A 325 -17.63 5.74 28.69
N THR A 326 -18.06 6.39 27.62
CA THR A 326 -19.15 7.38 27.65
C THR A 326 -20.03 7.25 26.41
N ILE A 327 -21.35 7.29 26.58
CA ILE A 327 -22.35 7.26 25.50
C ILE A 327 -23.39 8.37 25.71
N ALA A 328 -23.78 9.08 24.64
CA ALA A 328 -24.82 10.10 24.68
C ALA A 328 -26.18 9.46 24.37
N VAL A 329 -27.13 9.54 25.30
CA VAL A 329 -28.42 8.85 25.22
C VAL A 329 -29.56 9.78 25.64
N CYS A 330 -30.74 9.65 25.04
CA CYS A 330 -31.92 10.37 25.53
C CYS A 330 -32.31 9.90 26.94
N ARG A 331 -33.12 10.68 27.65
CA ARG A 331 -33.57 10.36 29.03
C ARG A 331 -34.23 8.98 29.14
N SER A 332 -35.00 8.57 28.13
CA SER A 332 -35.66 7.26 28.11
C SER A 332 -34.65 6.10 27.98
N CYS A 333 -33.68 6.21 27.08
CA CYS A 333 -32.59 5.24 26.96
C CYS A 333 -31.68 5.25 28.19
N HIS A 334 -31.38 6.41 28.77
CA HIS A 334 -30.60 6.52 30.00
C HIS A 334 -31.27 5.78 31.15
N LYS A 335 -32.59 5.95 31.32
CA LYS A 335 -33.37 5.24 32.35
C LYS A 335 -33.35 3.73 32.12
N LYS A 336 -33.52 3.27 30.87
CA LYS A 336 -33.45 1.84 30.54
C LYS A 336 -32.08 1.22 30.79
N ILE A 337 -30.98 1.97 30.62
CA ILE A 337 -29.62 1.52 30.96
C ILE A 337 -29.50 1.31 32.48
N HIS A 338 -30.02 2.23 33.30
CA HIS A 338 -30.00 2.10 34.76
C HIS A 338 -30.93 1.00 35.28
N ASP A 339 -32.09 0.84 34.65
CA ASP A 339 -33.08 -0.16 35.03
C ASP A 339 -32.73 -1.59 34.54
N GLY A 340 -31.70 -1.74 33.69
CA GLY A 340 -31.27 -3.04 33.14
C GLY A 340 -32.29 -3.70 32.20
N LYS A 341 -33.13 -2.91 31.52
CA LYS A 341 -34.29 -3.39 30.73
C LYS A 341 -34.12 -3.17 29.21
N ILE A 342 -32.91 -3.20 28.67
CA ILE A 342 -32.68 -3.02 27.22
C ILE A 342 -32.62 -4.40 26.55
N ASP A 343 -33.77 -4.89 26.12
CA ASP A 343 -33.84 -5.98 25.13
C ASP A 343 -33.56 -5.47 23.71
#